data_AF-A0A7K0A9T0-F1
#
_entry.id   AF-A0A7K0A9T0-F1
#
_cell.length_a   1.000
_cell.length_b   1.000
_cell.length_c   1.000
_cell.angle_alpha   90.00
_cell.angle_beta   90.00
_cell.angle_gamma   90.00
#
_symmetry.space_group_name_H-M   'P 1'
#
loop_
_entity.id
_entity.type
_entity.pdbx_description
1 polymer ?
#
loop_
_entity_poly.entity_id
_entity_poly.type
_entity_poly.pdbx_seq_one_letter_code
_entity_poly.pdbx_strand_id
1 'polypeptide(L)'
;MSFEHPVPKNLLTPIGDMTVSFAALELHMQAVFIFLVDESARIGHILASQLSFARLRTSILALHKERYGENSDYLKLKDFMARAAKIEEERNNITHSFWGAGELPDTIIRLKITVHSKRGLNSDNKVYSESMLNDFAASIRQLTDEFIEFYVALLPLPKTNNP
;
A
#
# COMPACT_ATOMS: atom_id res chain seq x y z
N MET A 1 -16.33 -33.02 7.50
CA MET A 1 -14.99 -32.55 7.10
C MET A 1 -14.84 -31.12 7.56
N SER A 2 -13.81 -30.82 8.34
CA SER A 2 -13.39 -29.43 8.64
C SER A 2 -12.62 -28.89 7.45
N PHE A 3 -12.88 -27.64 7.07
CA PHE A 3 -12.04 -26.95 6.09
C PHE A 3 -10.69 -26.61 6.75
N GLU A 4 -9.60 -27.02 6.13
CA GLU A 4 -8.24 -26.66 6.52
C GLU A 4 -7.63 -25.77 5.44
N HIS A 5 -6.98 -24.67 5.86
CA HIS A 5 -6.30 -23.79 4.92
C HIS A 5 -5.05 -24.48 4.35
N PRO A 6 -4.81 -24.42 3.04
CA PRO A 6 -3.61 -24.99 2.42
C PRO A 6 -2.34 -24.18 2.71
N VAL A 7 -2.46 -23.04 3.39
CA VAL A 7 -1.36 -22.15 3.74
C VAL A 7 -0.87 -22.48 5.16
N PRO A 8 0.41 -22.84 5.33
CA PRO A 8 1.03 -23.02 6.64
C PRO A 8 0.85 -21.81 7.56
N LYS A 9 0.65 -22.05 8.87
CA LYS A 9 0.40 -20.99 9.86
C LYS A 9 1.51 -19.94 9.92
N ASN A 10 2.77 -20.34 9.78
CA ASN A 10 3.91 -19.42 9.76
C ASN A 10 3.83 -18.43 8.59
N LEU A 11 3.24 -18.82 7.45
CA LEU A 11 3.05 -17.95 6.28
C LEU A 11 1.80 -17.07 6.39
N LEU A 12 0.82 -17.43 7.21
CA LEU A 12 -0.34 -16.57 7.48
C LEU A 12 0.04 -15.31 8.28
N THR A 13 1.01 -15.41 9.19
CA THR A 13 1.49 -14.27 9.99
C THR A 13 1.98 -13.11 9.13
N PRO A 14 2.94 -13.27 8.20
CA PRO A 14 3.41 -12.17 7.36
C PRO A 14 2.36 -11.67 6.37
N ILE A 15 1.40 -12.51 5.93
CA ILE A 15 0.24 -12.06 5.14
C ILE A 15 -0.67 -11.13 5.97
N GLY A 16 -0.90 -11.47 7.23
CA GLY A 16 -1.64 -10.63 8.16
C GLY A 16 -0.92 -9.30 8.43
N ASP A 17 0.38 -9.36 8.70
CA ASP A 17 1.23 -8.18 8.90
C ASP A 17 1.23 -7.25 7.68
N MET A 18 1.41 -7.79 6.47
CA MET A 18 1.28 -7.05 5.21
C MET A 18 -0.08 -6.34 5.11
N THR A 19 -1.17 -7.02 5.49
CA THR A 19 -2.54 -6.48 5.42
C THR A 19 -2.70 -5.27 6.35
N VAL A 20 -2.26 -5.39 7.60
CA VAL A 20 -2.34 -4.31 8.59
C VAL A 20 -1.40 -3.16 8.22
N SER A 21 -0.17 -3.48 7.79
CA SER A 21 0.81 -2.49 7.33
C SER A 21 0.30 -1.69 6.14
N PHE A 22 -0.38 -2.33 5.18
CA PHE A 22 -0.98 -1.64 4.03
C PHE A 22 -2.08 -0.67 4.46
N ALA A 23 -2.93 -1.06 5.42
CA ALA A 23 -3.96 -0.17 5.97
C ALA A 23 -3.35 1.05 6.70
N ALA A 24 -2.24 0.85 7.41
CA ALA A 24 -1.50 1.95 8.03
C ALA A 24 -0.91 2.91 6.98
N LEU A 25 -0.29 2.38 5.93
CA LEU A 25 0.20 3.19 4.81
C LEU A 25 -0.92 4.05 4.20
N GLU A 26 -2.09 3.44 3.93
CA GLU A 26 -3.24 4.16 3.39
C GLU A 26 -3.72 5.27 4.33
N LEU A 27 -3.81 5.00 5.64
CA LEU A 27 -4.19 6.00 6.64
C LEU A 27 -3.24 7.22 6.62
N HIS A 28 -1.93 6.99 6.57
CA HIS A 28 -0.95 8.08 6.55
C HIS A 28 -0.95 8.85 5.23
N MET A 29 -1.20 8.18 4.11
CA MET A 29 -1.44 8.86 2.83
C MET A 29 -2.71 9.71 2.86
N GLN A 30 -3.78 9.23 3.52
CA GLN A 30 -4.99 10.03 3.73
C GLN A 30 -4.70 11.28 4.58
N ALA A 31 -3.84 11.20 5.59
CA ALA A 31 -3.44 12.37 6.38
C ALA A 31 -2.76 13.45 5.51
N VAL A 32 -1.84 13.05 4.62
CA VAL A 32 -1.23 13.96 3.63
C VAL A 32 -2.28 14.54 2.69
N PHE A 33 -3.19 13.71 2.16
CA PHE A 33 -4.29 14.19 1.33
C PHE A 33 -5.16 15.22 2.05
N ILE A 34 -5.56 14.96 3.29
CA ILE A 34 -6.41 15.86 4.10
C ILE A 34 -5.71 17.21 4.30
N PHE A 35 -4.41 17.19 4.61
CA PHE A 35 -3.61 18.41 4.69
C PHE A 35 -3.59 19.20 3.38
N LEU A 36 -3.44 18.51 2.24
CA LEU A 36 -3.46 19.14 0.92
C LEU A 36 -4.85 19.59 0.46
N VAL A 37 -5.93 19.04 1.01
CA VAL A 37 -7.27 19.57 0.77
C VAL A 37 -7.43 20.95 1.42
N ASP A 38 -6.76 21.19 2.56
CA ASP A 38 -6.77 22.47 3.30
C ASP A 38 -8.18 22.91 3.70
N GLU A 39 -9.01 21.92 4.05
CA GLU A 39 -10.34 22.09 4.60
C GLU A 39 -10.37 21.50 6.02
N SER A 40 -11.54 21.58 6.67
CA SER A 40 -11.71 20.86 7.94
C SER A 40 -11.38 19.37 7.79
N ALA A 41 -10.72 18.79 8.81
CA ALA A 41 -10.35 17.37 8.81
C ALA A 41 -11.55 16.46 8.49
N ARG A 42 -12.76 16.83 8.95
CA ARG A 42 -14.00 16.11 8.64
C ARG A 42 -14.30 16.07 7.14
N ILE A 43 -14.22 17.21 6.44
CA ILE A 43 -14.41 17.27 4.98
C ILE A 43 -13.34 16.43 4.28
N GLY A 44 -12.08 16.58 4.70
CA GLY A 44 -10.97 15.78 4.17
C GLY A 44 -11.22 14.27 4.30
N HIS A 45 -11.66 13.79 5.46
CA HIS A 45 -12.01 12.37 5.67
C HIS A 45 -13.18 11.91 4.80
N ILE A 46 -14.23 12.73 4.64
CA ILE A 46 -15.36 12.43 3.75
C ILE A 46 -14.84 12.20 2.33
N LEU A 47 -14.02 13.12 1.82
CA LEU A 47 -13.46 13.02 0.47
C LEU A 47 -12.52 11.82 0.34
N ALA A 48 -11.60 11.63 1.27
CA ALA A 48 -10.61 10.55 1.25
C ALA A 48 -11.27 9.17 1.26
N SER A 49 -12.35 8.98 2.02
CA SER A 49 -13.07 7.71 2.14
C SER A 49 -13.68 7.20 0.82
N GLN A 50 -13.86 8.09 -0.16
CA GLN A 50 -14.45 7.75 -1.46
C GLN A 50 -13.38 7.39 -2.50
N LEU A 51 -12.09 7.58 -2.18
CA LEU A 51 -11.00 7.32 -3.11
C LEU A 51 -10.54 5.88 -2.97
N SER A 52 -10.39 5.19 -4.11
CA SER A 52 -9.56 3.99 -4.13
C SER A 52 -8.09 4.37 -3.87
N PHE A 53 -7.28 3.42 -3.40
CA PHE A 53 -5.86 3.66 -3.15
C PHE A 53 -5.14 4.25 -4.38
N ALA A 54 -5.46 3.77 -5.59
CA ALA A 54 -4.99 4.37 -6.85
C ALA A 54 -5.40 5.84 -7.03
N ARG A 55 -6.64 6.19 -6.71
CA ARG A 55 -7.13 7.57 -6.83
C ARG A 55 -6.54 8.47 -5.76
N LEU A 56 -6.36 7.97 -4.54
CA LEU A 56 -5.68 8.67 -3.46
C LEU A 56 -4.26 9.09 -3.87
N ARG A 57 -3.46 8.18 -4.45
CA ARG A 57 -2.11 8.48 -4.96
C ARG A 57 -2.12 9.61 -5.99
N THR A 58 -2.97 9.50 -7.00
CA THR A 58 -3.06 10.51 -8.07
C THR A 58 -3.52 11.86 -7.52
N SER A 59 -4.49 11.87 -6.60
CA SER A 59 -5.00 13.10 -5.99
C SER A 59 -3.95 13.80 -5.13
N ILE A 60 -3.16 13.08 -4.33
CA ILE A 60 -2.07 13.67 -3.54
C ILE A 60 -1.07 14.39 -4.46
N LEU A 61 -0.62 13.75 -5.55
CA LEU A 61 0.31 14.39 -6.48
C LEU A 61 -0.28 15.61 -7.18
N ALA A 62 -1.53 15.52 -7.63
CA ALA A 62 -2.20 16.62 -8.30
C ALA A 62 -2.38 17.83 -7.36
N LEU A 63 -2.86 17.58 -6.14
CA LEU A 63 -3.06 18.64 -5.13
C LEU A 63 -1.73 19.28 -4.72
N HIS A 64 -0.69 18.47 -4.48
CA HIS A 64 0.63 19.01 -4.13
C HIS A 64 1.19 19.88 -5.27
N LYS A 65 1.12 19.39 -6.51
CA LYS A 65 1.58 20.15 -7.68
C LYS A 65 0.82 21.47 -7.84
N GLU A 66 -0.50 21.46 -7.65
CA GLU A 66 -1.32 22.66 -7.75
C GLU A 66 -0.94 23.70 -6.69
N ARG A 67 -0.70 23.27 -5.44
CA ARG A 67 -0.41 24.19 -4.33
C ARG A 67 1.02 24.70 -4.30
N TYR A 68 1.99 23.84 -4.61
CA TYR A 68 3.40 24.09 -4.35
C TYR A 68 4.29 23.95 -5.59
N GLY A 69 3.71 23.60 -6.75
CA GLY A 69 4.44 23.34 -7.97
C GLY A 69 5.24 22.03 -7.93
N GLU A 70 6.15 21.87 -8.90
CA GLU A 70 7.04 20.71 -9.01
C GLU A 70 8.36 20.94 -8.27
N ASN A 71 8.29 21.13 -6.95
CA ASN A 71 9.46 21.31 -6.09
C ASN A 71 10.13 19.98 -5.70
N SER A 72 11.14 20.02 -4.82
CA SER A 72 11.83 18.81 -4.35
C SER A 72 10.91 17.82 -3.63
N ASP A 73 9.91 18.32 -2.90
CA ASP A 73 8.97 17.49 -2.16
C ASP A 73 7.94 16.83 -3.07
N TYR A 74 7.57 17.49 -4.17
CA TYR A 74 6.80 16.87 -5.25
C TYR A 74 7.56 15.69 -5.88
N LEU A 75 8.87 15.83 -6.13
CA LEU A 75 9.67 14.73 -6.67
C LEU A 75 9.79 13.55 -5.70
N LYS A 76 9.94 13.82 -4.39
CA LYS A 76 9.89 12.78 -3.35
C LYS A 76 8.53 12.07 -3.32
N LEU A 77 7.43 12.83 -3.29
CA LEU A 77 6.08 12.26 -3.34
C LEU A 77 5.87 11.41 -4.60
N LYS A 78 6.40 11.84 -5.75
CA LYS A 78 6.30 11.07 -6.99
C LYS A 78 6.99 9.71 -6.89
N ASP A 79 8.16 9.64 -6.25
CA ASP A 79 8.83 8.38 -5.94
C ASP A 79 7.98 7.52 -4.99
N PHE A 80 7.47 8.11 -3.90
CA PHE A 80 6.63 7.41 -2.93
C PHE A 80 5.38 6.82 -3.60
N MET A 81 4.71 7.56 -4.48
CA MET A 81 3.53 7.06 -5.21
C MET A 81 3.87 5.94 -6.18
N ALA A 82 5.05 5.96 -6.80
CA ALA A 82 5.50 4.87 -7.67
C ALA A 82 5.75 3.58 -6.87
N ARG A 83 6.35 3.71 -5.67
CA ARG A 83 6.55 2.57 -4.74
C ARG A 83 5.22 2.06 -4.18
N ALA A 84 4.34 2.95 -3.76
CA ALA A 84 2.99 2.60 -3.30
C ALA A 84 2.17 1.88 -4.39
N ALA A 85 2.32 2.27 -5.66
CA ALA A 85 1.67 1.56 -6.78
C ALA A 85 2.15 0.11 -6.92
N LYS A 86 3.47 -0.13 -6.80
CA LYS A 86 4.04 -1.49 -6.81
C LYS A 86 3.56 -2.32 -5.61
N ILE A 87 3.48 -1.70 -4.44
CA ILE A 87 2.94 -2.32 -3.23
C ILE A 87 1.47 -2.71 -3.41
N GLU A 88 0.62 -1.84 -3.97
CA GLU A 88 -0.78 -2.16 -4.25
C GLU A 88 -0.90 -3.35 -5.21
N GLU A 89 -0.11 -3.35 -6.29
CA GLU A 89 -0.10 -4.44 -7.26
C GLU A 89 0.27 -5.78 -6.62
N GLU A 90 1.37 -5.81 -5.86
CA GLU A 90 1.86 -7.03 -5.22
C GLU A 90 0.90 -7.50 -4.11
N ARG A 91 0.36 -6.58 -3.30
CA ARG A 91 -0.67 -6.89 -2.29
C ARG A 91 -1.93 -7.47 -2.94
N ASN A 92 -2.35 -6.94 -4.08
CA ASN A 92 -3.49 -7.48 -4.82
C ASN A 92 -3.19 -8.89 -5.35
N ASN A 93 -1.96 -9.12 -5.82
CA ASN A 93 -1.52 -10.45 -6.22
C ASN A 93 -1.54 -11.45 -5.05
N ILE A 94 -1.14 -11.04 -3.85
CA ILE A 94 -1.14 -11.90 -2.66
C ILE A 94 -2.58 -12.12 -2.15
N THR A 95 -3.40 -11.07 -2.09
CA THR A 95 -4.73 -11.13 -1.44
C THR A 95 -5.80 -11.80 -2.31
N HIS A 96 -5.79 -11.56 -3.63
CA HIS A 96 -6.88 -11.98 -4.53
C HIS A 96 -6.57 -13.25 -5.31
N SER A 97 -5.73 -14.13 -4.77
CA SER A 97 -5.31 -15.34 -5.46
C SER A 97 -5.61 -16.59 -4.66
N PHE A 98 -5.71 -17.70 -5.37
CA PHE A 98 -5.79 -18.99 -4.74
C PHE A 98 -4.41 -19.43 -4.28
N TRP A 99 -4.32 -20.00 -3.09
CA TRP A 99 -3.07 -20.48 -2.51
C TRP A 99 -3.07 -22.00 -2.46
N GLY A 100 -1.99 -22.61 -2.95
CA GLY A 100 -1.69 -24.02 -2.78
C GLY A 100 -0.39 -24.22 -2.00
N ALA A 101 -0.19 -25.43 -1.49
CA ALA A 101 1.10 -25.84 -0.94
C ALA A 101 2.18 -25.74 -2.04
N GLY A 102 3.35 -25.22 -1.69
CA GLY A 102 4.51 -25.20 -2.58
C GLY A 102 5.22 -26.54 -2.66
N GLU A 103 6.22 -26.64 -3.53
CA GLU A 103 7.07 -27.84 -3.65
C GLU A 103 8.00 -28.01 -2.45
N LEU A 104 8.29 -26.93 -1.71
CA LEU A 104 9.08 -26.94 -0.48
C LEU A 104 8.20 -26.70 0.76
N PRO A 105 8.56 -27.26 1.94
CA PRO A 105 7.76 -27.16 3.16
C PRO A 105 7.38 -25.74 3.59
N ASP A 106 8.26 -24.76 3.33
CA ASP A 106 8.09 -23.36 3.76
C ASP A 106 7.70 -22.42 2.61
N THR A 107 7.07 -22.99 1.58
CA THR A 107 6.64 -22.23 0.40
C THR A 107 5.17 -22.44 0.09
N ILE A 108 4.56 -21.42 -0.47
CA ILE A 108 3.21 -21.46 -1.04
C ILE A 108 3.25 -21.05 -2.51
N ILE A 109 2.39 -21.69 -3.29
CA ILE A 109 2.17 -21.31 -4.69
C ILE A 109 0.90 -20.49 -4.75
N ARG A 110 1.07 -19.27 -5.26
CA ARG A 110 -0.01 -18.43 -5.72
C ARG A 110 -0.42 -18.91 -7.10
N LEU A 111 -1.69 -19.29 -7.27
CA LEU A 111 -2.29 -19.65 -8.54
C LEU A 111 -3.25 -18.53 -8.98
N LYS A 112 -2.99 -17.96 -10.16
CA LYS A 112 -3.93 -17.05 -10.84
C LYS A 112 -4.34 -17.65 -12.17
N ILE A 113 -5.62 -17.93 -12.31
CA ILE A 113 -6.21 -18.38 -13.56
C ILE A 113 -6.94 -17.19 -14.17
N THR A 114 -6.58 -16.80 -15.40
CA THR A 114 -7.29 -15.77 -16.16
C THR A 114 -7.81 -16.33 -17.48
N VAL A 115 -8.98 -15.85 -17.91
CA VAL A 115 -9.54 -16.17 -19.23
C VAL A 115 -9.73 -14.86 -19.98
N HIS A 116 -9.13 -14.75 -21.17
CA HIS A 116 -9.30 -13.61 -22.05
C HIS A 116 -9.88 -14.05 -23.38
N SER A 117 -10.89 -13.33 -23.88
CA SER A 117 -11.59 -13.64 -25.13
C SER A 117 -10.66 -13.82 -26.35
N LYS A 118 -9.51 -13.13 -26.37
CA LYS A 118 -8.51 -13.23 -27.45
C LYS A 118 -7.35 -14.20 -27.16
N ARG A 119 -7.04 -14.49 -25.89
CA ARG A 119 -5.83 -15.27 -25.50
C ARG A 119 -6.16 -16.61 -24.87
N GLY A 120 -7.44 -16.93 -24.67
CA GLY A 120 -7.87 -18.16 -24.03
C GLY A 120 -7.56 -18.19 -22.53
N LEU A 121 -7.42 -19.39 -22.00
CA LEU A 121 -7.05 -19.68 -20.61
C LEU A 121 -5.55 -19.43 -20.39
N ASN A 122 -5.20 -18.72 -19.32
CA ASN A 122 -3.83 -18.48 -18.90
C ASN A 122 -3.69 -18.77 -17.39
N SER A 123 -2.56 -19.34 -16.99
CA SER A 123 -2.21 -19.59 -15.59
C SER A 123 -0.90 -18.91 -15.24
N ASP A 124 -0.91 -18.08 -14.21
CA ASP A 124 0.25 -17.39 -13.66
C ASP A 124 0.51 -17.90 -12.24
N ASN A 125 1.66 -18.56 -12.07
CA ASN A 125 2.06 -19.20 -10.82
C ASN A 125 3.26 -18.47 -10.24
N LYS A 126 3.18 -18.09 -8.96
CA LYS A 126 4.30 -17.48 -8.24
C LYS A 126 4.52 -18.18 -6.91
N VAL A 127 5.76 -18.54 -6.64
CA VAL A 127 6.16 -19.12 -5.35
C VAL A 127 6.50 -18.00 -4.38
N TYR A 128 5.99 -18.11 -3.15
CA TYR A 128 6.34 -17.24 -2.04
C TYR A 128 6.94 -18.07 -0.91
N SER A 129 8.08 -17.61 -0.39
CA SER A 129 8.65 -18.10 0.86
C SER A 129 8.27 -17.17 2.02
N GLU A 130 8.48 -17.63 3.25
CA GLU A 130 8.32 -16.81 4.45
C GLU A 130 9.16 -15.51 4.39
N SER A 131 10.42 -15.61 3.97
CA SER A 131 11.31 -14.44 3.82
C SER A 131 10.72 -13.43 2.84
N MET A 132 10.25 -13.87 1.67
CA MET A 132 9.70 -12.95 0.66
C MET A 132 8.48 -12.19 1.18
N LEU A 133 7.61 -12.85 1.95
CA LEU A 133 6.43 -12.21 2.53
C LEU A 133 6.82 -11.23 3.65
N ASN A 134 7.80 -11.59 4.48
CA ASN A 134 8.34 -10.72 5.52
C ASN A 134 9.02 -9.48 4.92
N ASP A 135 9.86 -9.65 3.90
CA ASP A 135 10.54 -8.57 3.19
C ASP A 135 9.53 -7.64 2.54
N PHE A 136 8.46 -8.20 1.96
CA PHE A 136 7.38 -7.40 1.39
C PHE A 136 6.65 -6.60 2.48
N ALA A 137 6.25 -7.22 3.59
CA ALA A 137 5.61 -6.52 4.71
C ALA A 137 6.51 -5.41 5.27
N ALA A 138 7.82 -5.67 5.39
CA ALA A 138 8.81 -4.69 5.82
C ALA A 138 8.90 -3.49 4.86
N SER A 139 8.83 -3.73 3.55
CA SER A 139 8.83 -2.64 2.55
C SER A 139 7.61 -1.71 2.67
N ILE A 140 6.46 -2.25 3.08
CA ILE A 140 5.24 -1.46 3.33
C ILE A 140 5.43 -0.58 4.57
N ARG A 141 5.96 -1.14 5.65
CA ARG A 141 6.26 -0.39 6.88
C ARG A 141 7.28 0.71 6.62
N GLN A 142 8.35 0.40 5.90
CA GLN A 142 9.35 1.41 5.52
C GLN A 142 8.72 2.58 4.76
N LEU A 143 7.89 2.31 3.76
CA LEU A 143 7.22 3.40 3.04
C LEU A 143 6.23 4.16 3.94
N THR A 144 5.61 3.47 4.90
CA THR A 144 4.73 4.10 5.89
C THR A 144 5.50 5.10 6.76
N ASP A 145 6.67 4.70 7.26
CA ASP A 145 7.56 5.56 8.07
C ASP A 145 7.97 6.81 7.27
N GLU A 146 8.34 6.64 6.00
CA GLU A 146 8.68 7.75 5.11
C GLU A 146 7.51 8.72 4.88
N PHE A 147 6.27 8.23 4.79
CA PHE A 147 5.08 9.09 4.73
C PHE A 147 4.82 9.84 6.04
N ILE A 148 5.07 9.20 7.19
CA ILE A 148 4.96 9.85 8.50
C ILE A 148 5.98 10.98 8.59
N GLU A 149 7.24 10.71 8.28
CA GLU A 149 8.31 11.71 8.30
C GLU A 149 8.01 12.88 7.34
N PHE A 150 7.56 12.55 6.13
CA PHE A 150 7.16 13.55 5.15
C PHE A 150 6.00 14.43 5.66
N TYR A 151 4.96 13.82 6.23
CA TYR A 151 3.83 14.55 6.78
C TYR A 151 4.23 15.47 7.93
N VAL A 152 5.07 14.98 8.86
CA VAL A 152 5.59 15.79 9.97
C VAL A 152 6.39 16.99 9.44
N ALA A 153 7.20 16.79 8.40
CA ALA A 153 7.98 17.88 7.78
C ALA A 153 7.11 18.94 7.09
N LEU A 154 5.88 18.59 6.67
CA LEU A 154 4.93 19.54 6.08
C LEU A 154 4.17 20.36 7.12
N LEU A 155 4.06 19.88 8.36
CA LEU A 155 3.34 20.62 9.40
C LEU A 155 4.10 21.92 9.72
N PRO A 156 3.41 23.07 9.80
CA PRO A 156 4.05 24.30 10.24
C PRO A 156 4.64 24.06 11.63
N LEU A 157 5.93 24.40 11.81
CA LEU A 157 6.56 24.35 13.11
C LEU A 157 5.70 25.13 14.10
N PRO A 158 5.47 24.61 15.32
CA PRO A 158 4.75 25.35 16.34
C PRO A 158 5.44 26.70 16.48
N LYS A 159 4.68 27.79 16.27
CA LYS A 159 5.15 29.13 16.61
C LYS A 159 5.51 29.08 18.09
N THR A 160 6.79 29.07 18.41
CA THR A 160 7.24 29.34 19.76
C THR A 160 6.79 30.77 20.05
N ASN A 161 5.68 30.91 20.78
CA ASN A 161 5.32 32.17 21.40
C ASN A 161 6.45 32.50 22.37
N ASN A 162 7.45 33.25 21.90
CA ASN A 162 8.38 33.91 22.79
C ASN A 162 7.59 34.97 23.58
N PRO A 163 7.72 35.01 24.91
CA PRO A 163 7.02 35.96 25.76
C PRO A 163 7.40 37.41 25.46
#